data_AF-A0A1Y5H9W6-F1
#
_entry.id   AF-A0A1Y5H9W6-F1
#
_cell.length_a   1.000
_cell.length_b   1.000
_cell.length_c   1.000
_cell.angle_alpha   90.00
_cell.angle_beta   90.00
_cell.angle_gamma   90.00
#
_symmetry.space_group_name_H-M   'P 1'
#
loop_
_entity.id
_entity.type
_entity.pdbx_description
1 polymer ?
#
loop_
_entity_poly.entity_id
_entity_poly.type
_entity_poly.pdbx_seq_one_letter_code
_entity_poly.pdbx_strand_id
1 'polypeptide(L)'
;MPDQQTKTKKLYSLNAITLGTFIGGPAAAGTMIRRNYINTGREKQGKQALLLGCCATVLIAVLMLFIPEVWLDNLPNYVIPITYTLIISTIVSRIHAEDYKRQKLRQGSFYSQWRAAGVGGIHLSILVSIFIAWVYWGPGDYDTVQYDRGLVALQNNEDQAVQLFDYLAAGQVDQAISFNRDIAMPLWQQNLLILQRLGNIEGLYAQLQQQNQLLKEYYQLRLQSFQLIQKTLVEDTDAYQLQMQQLDMKIQRITDQLQIAMATKLTSR
;
A
#
# COMPACT_ATOMS: atom_id res chain seq x y z
N MET A 1 7.96 -22.18 -64.93
CA MET A 1 8.30 -21.29 -63.80
C MET A 1 8.00 -22.04 -62.52
N PRO A 2 8.99 -22.41 -61.68
CA PRO A 2 8.71 -23.11 -60.44
C PRO A 2 8.10 -22.12 -59.42
N ASP A 3 6.99 -22.57 -58.84
CA ASP A 3 6.13 -21.88 -57.89
C ASP A 3 6.94 -21.47 -56.64
N GLN A 4 7.10 -20.16 -56.40
CA GLN A 4 7.72 -19.70 -55.16
C GLN A 4 6.76 -20.01 -54.00
N GLN A 5 6.98 -21.15 -53.33
CA GLN A 5 6.40 -21.45 -52.02
C GLN A 5 6.74 -20.31 -51.06
N THR A 6 5.82 -19.36 -50.94
CA THR A 6 5.89 -18.29 -49.95
C THR A 6 5.77 -18.93 -48.57
N LYS A 7 6.92 -19.19 -47.94
CA LYS A 7 7.01 -19.81 -46.61
C LYS A 7 6.03 -19.13 -45.65
N THR A 8 5.02 -19.87 -45.20
CA THR A 8 3.96 -19.33 -44.35
C THR A 8 4.56 -18.86 -43.02
N LYS A 9 4.39 -17.57 -42.70
CA LYS A 9 4.89 -17.01 -41.45
C LYS A 9 4.08 -17.55 -40.27
N LYS A 10 4.74 -17.79 -39.13
CA LYS A 10 4.09 -18.28 -37.90
C LYS A 10 3.16 -17.23 -37.31
N LEU A 11 2.03 -17.64 -36.75
CA LEU A 11 1.12 -16.77 -35.99
C LEU A 11 1.07 -17.19 -34.52
N TYR A 12 0.78 -16.26 -33.63
CA TYR A 12 0.31 -16.57 -32.28
C TYR A 12 -1.15 -17.02 -32.38
N SER A 13 -1.44 -18.21 -31.84
CA SER A 13 -2.80 -18.75 -31.77
C SER A 13 -3.64 -18.00 -30.73
N LEU A 14 -4.96 -18.18 -30.76
CA LEU A 14 -5.87 -17.63 -29.75
C LEU A 14 -5.44 -18.03 -28.32
N ASN A 15 -5.12 -19.31 -28.10
CA ASN A 15 -4.69 -19.81 -26.78
C ASN A 15 -3.35 -19.20 -26.36
N ALA A 16 -2.41 -19.02 -27.30
CA ALA A 16 -1.13 -18.39 -27.00
C ALA A 16 -1.33 -16.92 -26.59
N ILE A 17 -2.16 -16.17 -27.33
CA ILE A 17 -2.47 -14.77 -26.99
C ILE A 17 -3.18 -14.71 -25.64
N THR A 18 -4.17 -15.57 -25.40
CA THR A 18 -4.92 -15.65 -24.13
C THR A 18 -3.96 -15.88 -22.96
N LEU A 19 -3.05 -16.86 -23.06
CA LEU A 19 -2.08 -17.16 -22.02
C LEU A 19 -1.12 -15.99 -21.76
N GLY A 20 -0.52 -15.42 -22.81
CA GLY A 20 0.39 -14.29 -22.63
C GLY A 20 -0.31 -13.03 -22.13
N THR A 21 -1.60 -12.85 -22.45
CA THR A 21 -2.44 -11.76 -21.94
C THR A 21 -2.69 -11.94 -20.46
N PHE A 22 -3.11 -13.13 -20.01
CA PHE A 22 -3.35 -13.41 -18.60
C PHE A 22 -2.11 -13.16 -17.72
N ILE A 23 -0.91 -13.45 -18.25
CA ILE A 23 0.35 -13.25 -17.54
C ILE A 23 0.82 -11.80 -17.57
N GLY A 24 0.82 -11.15 -18.74
CA GLY A 24 1.47 -9.86 -18.96
C GLY A 24 0.55 -8.68 -19.25
N GLY A 25 -0.77 -8.90 -19.20
CA GLY A 25 -1.79 -7.89 -19.44
C GLY A 25 -2.03 -7.52 -20.91
N PRO A 26 -2.86 -6.48 -21.16
CA PRO A 26 -3.24 -6.03 -22.50
C PRO A 26 -2.06 -5.62 -23.40
N ALA A 27 -0.99 -5.03 -22.87
CA ALA A 27 0.21 -4.70 -23.63
C ALA A 27 0.90 -5.95 -24.23
N ALA A 28 0.95 -7.06 -23.47
CA ALA A 28 1.47 -8.33 -23.97
C ALA A 28 0.59 -8.87 -25.13
N ALA A 29 -0.73 -8.74 -24.99
CA ALA A 29 -1.68 -9.06 -26.06
C ALA A 29 -1.41 -8.22 -27.32
N GLY A 30 -1.31 -6.89 -27.16
CA GLY A 30 -1.03 -5.95 -28.24
C GLY A 30 0.26 -6.29 -28.99
N THR A 31 1.31 -6.69 -28.28
CA THR A 31 2.58 -7.16 -28.87
C THR A 31 2.40 -8.41 -29.73
N MET A 32 1.67 -9.41 -29.24
CA MET A 32 1.43 -10.65 -29.99
C MET A 32 0.48 -10.44 -31.18
N ILE A 33 -0.58 -9.65 -31.01
CA ILE A 33 -1.52 -9.28 -32.08
C ILE A 33 -0.79 -8.47 -33.16
N ARG A 34 0.06 -7.52 -32.78
CA ARG A 34 0.93 -6.80 -33.73
C ARG A 34 1.78 -7.74 -34.56
N ARG A 35 2.36 -8.77 -33.93
CA ARG A 35 3.17 -9.76 -34.65
C ARG A 35 2.34 -10.56 -35.66
N ASN A 36 1.10 -10.91 -35.32
CA ASN A 36 0.18 -11.55 -36.26
C ASN A 36 -0.16 -10.65 -37.45
N TYR A 37 -0.43 -9.37 -37.20
CA TYR A 37 -0.69 -8.39 -38.26
C TYR A 37 0.51 -8.20 -39.20
N ILE A 38 1.73 -8.11 -38.67
CA ILE A 38 2.96 -8.05 -39.48
C ILE A 38 3.10 -9.31 -40.34
N ASN A 39 2.85 -10.49 -39.76
CA ASN A 39 2.99 -11.76 -40.46
C ASN A 39 1.90 -11.99 -41.51
N THR A 40 0.80 -11.23 -41.45
CA THR A 40 -0.29 -11.21 -42.44
C THR A 40 -0.24 -9.97 -43.37
N GLY A 41 0.83 -9.17 -43.33
CA GLY A 41 1.04 -8.03 -44.22
C GLY A 41 0.25 -6.76 -43.87
N ARG A 42 -0.35 -6.68 -42.67
CA ARG A 42 -1.21 -5.57 -42.22
C ARG A 42 -0.55 -4.75 -41.11
N GLU A 43 0.67 -4.27 -41.34
CA GLU A 43 1.48 -3.63 -40.30
C GLU A 43 0.82 -2.41 -39.64
N LYS A 44 0.06 -1.60 -40.40
CA LYS A 44 -0.66 -0.43 -39.86
C LYS A 44 -1.62 -0.81 -38.73
N GLN A 45 -2.40 -1.88 -38.94
CA GLN A 45 -3.31 -2.44 -37.93
C GLN A 45 -2.53 -3.02 -36.75
N GLY A 46 -1.36 -3.61 -37.02
CA GLY A 46 -0.46 -4.08 -35.97
C GLY A 46 0.05 -2.97 -35.05
N LYS A 47 0.41 -1.80 -35.58
CA LYS A 47 0.80 -0.63 -34.77
C LYS A 47 -0.35 -0.14 -33.89
N GLN A 48 -1.57 -0.09 -34.44
CA GLN A 48 -2.76 0.29 -33.67
C GLN A 48 -3.05 -0.71 -32.54
N ALA A 49 -2.93 -2.02 -32.80
CA ALA A 49 -3.15 -3.05 -31.78
C ALA A 49 -2.16 -2.94 -30.61
N LEU A 50 -0.88 -2.65 -30.89
CA LEU A 50 0.11 -2.43 -29.83
C LEU A 50 -0.22 -1.16 -29.03
N LEU A 51 -0.52 -0.05 -29.70
CA LEU A 51 -0.87 1.20 -29.03
C LEU A 51 -2.10 1.02 -28.12
N LEU A 52 -3.16 0.40 -28.62
CA LEU A 52 -4.36 0.10 -27.83
C LEU A 52 -4.07 -0.81 -26.64
N GLY A 53 -3.20 -1.81 -26.81
CA GLY A 53 -2.75 -2.67 -25.70
C GLY A 53 -2.05 -1.88 -24.60
N CYS A 54 -1.10 -1.01 -24.96
CA CYS A 54 -0.42 -0.14 -24.00
C CYS A 54 -1.40 0.85 -23.33
N CYS A 55 -2.27 1.51 -24.10
CA CYS A 55 -3.30 2.41 -23.56
C CYS A 55 -4.25 1.68 -22.61
N ALA A 56 -4.66 0.45 -22.92
CA ALA A 56 -5.50 -0.35 -22.04
C ALA A 56 -4.79 -0.72 -20.73
N THR A 57 -3.50 -1.08 -20.78
CA THR A 57 -2.71 -1.32 -19.57
C THR A 57 -2.65 -0.07 -18.68
N VAL A 58 -2.35 1.10 -19.26
CA VAL A 58 -2.32 2.36 -18.51
C VAL A 58 -3.70 2.70 -17.97
N LEU A 59 -4.75 2.54 -18.77
CA LEU A 59 -6.12 2.81 -18.35
C LEU A 59 -6.54 1.93 -17.17
N ILE A 60 -6.23 0.64 -17.18
CA ILE A 60 -6.52 -0.26 -16.05
C ILE A 60 -5.78 0.20 -14.79
N ALA A 61 -4.49 0.55 -14.90
CA ALA A 61 -3.71 1.05 -13.77
C ALA A 61 -4.28 2.35 -13.20
N VAL A 62 -4.67 3.29 -14.07
CA VAL A 62 -5.31 4.56 -13.66
C VAL A 62 -6.66 4.31 -13.01
N LEU A 63 -7.50 3.45 -13.58
CA LEU A 63 -8.80 3.11 -13.01
C LEU A 63 -8.67 2.48 -11.63
N MET A 64 -7.65 1.65 -11.38
CA MET A 64 -7.38 1.08 -10.06
C MET A 64 -7.16 2.16 -8.99
N LEU A 65 -6.53 3.29 -9.33
CA LEU A 65 -6.29 4.39 -8.39
C LEU A 65 -7.58 5.10 -7.94
N PHE A 66 -8.67 4.98 -8.70
CA PHE A 66 -9.97 5.58 -8.36
C PHE A 66 -10.89 4.63 -7.60
N ILE A 67 -10.50 3.36 -7.39
CA ILE A 67 -11.32 2.40 -6.65
C ILE A 67 -11.02 2.58 -5.15
N PRO A 68 -12.04 2.86 -4.30
CA PRO A 68 -11.82 2.97 -2.86
C PRO A 68 -11.36 1.64 -2.26
N GLU A 69 -10.48 1.71 -1.25
CA GLU A 69 -9.84 0.55 -0.60
C GLU A 69 -10.85 -0.52 -0.14
N VAL A 70 -11.99 -0.09 0.41
CA VAL A 70 -13.08 -0.99 0.88
C VAL A 70 -13.59 -1.94 -0.22
N TRP A 71 -13.58 -1.50 -1.49
CA TRP A 71 -13.99 -2.34 -2.61
C TRP A 71 -12.86 -3.25 -3.10
N LEU A 72 -11.60 -2.77 -3.01
CA LEU A 72 -10.43 -3.54 -3.41
C LEU A 72 -10.17 -4.73 -2.49
N ASP A 73 -10.32 -4.55 -1.18
CA ASP A 73 -10.07 -5.60 -0.18
C ASP A 73 -10.95 -6.84 -0.37
N ASN A 74 -12.16 -6.63 -0.91
CA ASN A 74 -13.12 -7.70 -1.17
C ASN A 74 -13.00 -8.30 -2.57
N LEU A 75 -12.18 -7.71 -3.45
CA LEU A 75 -12.08 -8.12 -4.84
C LEU A 75 -10.97 -9.19 -5.00
N PRO A 76 -11.30 -10.41 -5.44
CA PRO A 76 -10.27 -11.42 -5.66
C PRO A 76 -9.27 -11.01 -6.76
N ASN A 77 -7.97 -11.22 -6.51
CA ASN A 77 -6.86 -10.77 -7.38
C ASN A 77 -6.91 -11.27 -8.83
N TYR A 78 -7.65 -12.35 -9.10
CA TYR A 78 -7.80 -12.93 -10.44
C TYR A 78 -8.93 -12.30 -11.27
N VAL A 79 -9.84 -11.52 -10.66
CA VAL A 79 -11.01 -10.97 -11.37
C VAL A 79 -10.57 -10.04 -12.50
N ILE A 80 -9.69 -9.09 -12.21
CA ILE A 80 -9.21 -8.13 -13.21
C ILE A 80 -8.45 -8.85 -14.34
N PRO A 81 -7.46 -9.73 -14.06
CA PRO A 81 -6.82 -10.58 -15.06
C PRO A 81 -7.76 -11.35 -15.98
N ILE A 82 -8.75 -12.03 -15.39
CA ILE A 82 -9.71 -12.83 -16.17
C ILE A 82 -10.56 -11.91 -17.04
N THR A 83 -11.06 -10.79 -16.50
CA THR A 83 -11.95 -9.88 -17.24
C THR A 83 -11.28 -9.33 -18.49
N TYR A 84 -10.09 -8.72 -18.38
CA TYR A 84 -9.43 -8.19 -19.59
C TYR A 84 -9.02 -9.31 -20.55
N THR A 85 -8.67 -10.50 -20.03
CA THR A 85 -8.27 -11.64 -20.86
C THR A 85 -9.45 -12.12 -21.69
N LEU A 86 -10.64 -12.27 -21.10
CA LEU A 86 -11.86 -12.67 -21.81
C LEU A 86 -12.25 -11.66 -22.90
N ILE A 87 -12.16 -10.36 -22.60
CA ILE A 87 -12.43 -9.29 -23.56
C ILE A 87 -11.47 -9.41 -24.75
N ILE A 88 -10.17 -9.53 -24.48
CA ILE A 88 -9.14 -9.63 -25.51
C ILE A 88 -9.30 -10.90 -26.33
N SER A 89 -9.53 -12.06 -25.70
CA SER A 89 -9.75 -13.33 -26.41
C SER A 89 -10.96 -13.25 -27.34
N THR A 90 -12.03 -12.59 -26.90
CA THR A 90 -13.21 -12.34 -27.74
C THR A 90 -12.86 -11.47 -28.94
N ILE A 91 -12.14 -10.37 -28.75
CA ILE A 91 -11.69 -9.48 -29.84
C ILE A 91 -10.80 -10.26 -30.83
N VAL A 92 -9.79 -10.98 -30.33
CA VAL A 92 -8.82 -11.74 -31.13
C VAL A 92 -9.50 -12.82 -31.96
N SER A 93 -10.46 -13.54 -31.37
CA SER A 93 -11.23 -14.57 -32.07
C SER A 93 -11.97 -14.03 -33.30
N ARG A 94 -12.41 -12.77 -33.25
CA ARG A 94 -13.12 -12.09 -34.35
C ARG A 94 -12.14 -11.54 -35.39
N ILE A 95 -11.12 -10.79 -34.97
CA ILE A 95 -10.22 -10.10 -35.92
C ILE A 95 -9.29 -11.04 -36.69
N HIS A 96 -8.95 -12.21 -36.13
CA HIS A 96 -8.03 -13.17 -36.75
C HIS A 96 -8.71 -14.47 -37.19
N ALA A 97 -10.04 -14.55 -37.18
CA ALA A 97 -10.79 -15.76 -37.58
C ALA A 97 -10.33 -16.32 -38.94
N GLU A 98 -10.31 -15.46 -39.96
CA GLU A 98 -9.92 -15.85 -41.33
C GLU A 98 -8.42 -16.13 -41.47
N ASP A 99 -7.57 -15.50 -40.65
CA ASP A 99 -6.14 -15.79 -40.65
C ASP A 99 -5.86 -17.18 -40.06
N TYR A 100 -6.55 -17.54 -38.98
CA TYR A 100 -6.43 -18.86 -38.37
C TYR A 100 -6.95 -19.96 -39.28
N LYS A 101 -8.08 -19.74 -39.97
CA LYS A 101 -8.58 -20.66 -41.00
C LYS A 101 -7.56 -20.86 -42.11
N ARG A 102 -7.04 -19.76 -42.69
CA ARG A 102 -6.01 -19.80 -43.75
C ARG A 102 -4.72 -20.48 -43.29
N GLN A 103 -4.28 -20.23 -42.06
CA GLN A 103 -3.09 -20.87 -41.49
C GLN A 103 -3.28 -22.40 -41.40
N LYS A 104 -4.43 -22.87 -40.91
CA LYS A 104 -4.74 -24.31 -40.81
C LYS A 104 -4.83 -24.97 -42.19
N LEU A 105 -5.52 -24.34 -43.15
CA LEU A 105 -5.66 -24.87 -44.52
C LEU A 105 -4.30 -25.01 -45.23
N ARG A 106 -3.37 -24.09 -44.97
CA ARG A 106 -2.02 -24.11 -45.54
C ARG A 106 -1.03 -24.97 -44.74
N GLN A 107 -1.50 -25.75 -43.75
CA GLN A 107 -0.66 -26.49 -42.80
C GLN A 107 0.42 -25.61 -42.14
N GLY A 108 0.13 -24.32 -41.98
CA GLY A 108 1.02 -23.34 -41.38
C GLY A 108 1.17 -23.58 -39.87
N SER A 109 2.35 -23.27 -39.34
CA SER A 109 2.66 -23.48 -37.92
C SER A 109 2.32 -22.27 -37.05
N PHE A 110 2.09 -22.51 -35.76
CA PHE A 110 1.89 -21.48 -34.75
C PHE A 110 3.14 -21.33 -33.86
N TYR A 111 3.28 -20.17 -33.22
CA TYR A 111 4.24 -20.01 -32.13
C TYR A 111 3.83 -20.86 -30.92
N SER A 112 4.82 -21.34 -30.16
CA SER A 112 4.59 -22.12 -28.93
C SER A 112 3.95 -21.25 -27.84
N GLN A 113 3.20 -21.90 -26.96
CA GLN A 113 2.60 -21.24 -25.78
C GLN A 113 3.69 -20.70 -24.83
N TRP A 114 4.82 -21.40 -24.67
CA TRP A 114 5.96 -20.91 -23.90
C TRP A 114 6.53 -19.59 -24.40
N ARG A 115 6.58 -19.40 -25.73
CA ARG A 115 7.00 -18.12 -26.30
C ARG A 115 6.03 -17.00 -25.93
N ALA A 116 4.73 -17.30 -25.91
CA ALA A 116 3.71 -16.33 -25.52
C ALA A 116 3.75 -16.02 -24.01
N ALA A 117 3.93 -17.05 -23.18
CA ALA A 117 4.15 -16.88 -21.74
C ALA A 117 5.40 -16.02 -21.46
N GLY A 118 6.50 -16.24 -22.20
CA GLY A 118 7.70 -15.40 -22.09
C GLY A 118 7.46 -13.93 -22.48
N VAL A 119 6.67 -13.67 -23.54
CA VAL A 119 6.26 -12.29 -23.88
C VAL A 119 5.41 -11.68 -22.77
N GLY A 120 4.50 -12.44 -22.18
CA GLY A 120 3.72 -12.02 -21.01
C GLY A 120 4.63 -11.68 -19.82
N GLY A 121 5.57 -12.57 -19.50
CA GLY A 121 6.54 -12.38 -18.43
C GLY A 121 7.36 -11.10 -18.59
N ILE A 122 7.82 -10.77 -19.80
CA ILE A 122 8.54 -9.51 -20.06
C ILE A 122 7.70 -8.29 -19.70
N HIS A 123 6.42 -8.26 -20.10
CA HIS A 123 5.55 -7.13 -19.79
C HIS A 123 5.22 -7.05 -18.30
N LEU A 124 5.04 -8.20 -17.64
CA LEU A 124 4.88 -8.26 -16.20
C LEU A 124 6.11 -7.72 -15.48
N SER A 125 7.32 -8.11 -15.91
CA SER A 125 8.58 -7.60 -15.34
C SER A 125 8.69 -6.08 -15.50
N ILE A 126 8.31 -5.52 -16.65
CA ILE A 126 8.29 -4.06 -16.86
C ILE A 126 7.37 -3.39 -15.84
N LEU A 127 6.15 -3.90 -15.65
CA LEU A 127 5.19 -3.35 -14.67
C LEU A 127 5.71 -3.43 -13.24
N VAL A 128 6.29 -4.58 -12.85
CA VAL A 128 6.89 -4.76 -11.53
C VAL A 128 8.05 -3.79 -11.31
N SER A 129 8.91 -3.58 -12.32
CA SER A 129 10.00 -2.60 -12.22
C SER A 129 9.51 -1.17 -12.05
N ILE A 130 8.44 -0.77 -12.76
CA ILE A 130 7.81 0.55 -12.59
C ILE A 130 7.24 0.70 -11.18
N PHE A 131 6.55 -0.32 -10.67
CA PHE A 131 6.01 -0.32 -9.32
C PHE A 131 7.11 -0.17 -8.26
N ILE A 132 8.19 -0.95 -8.37
CA ILE A 132 9.34 -0.84 -7.45
C ILE A 132 9.96 0.56 -7.54
N ALA A 133 10.17 1.09 -8.73
CA ALA A 133 10.70 2.44 -8.90
C ALA A 133 9.81 3.50 -8.24
N TRP A 134 8.49 3.36 -8.34
CA TRP A 134 7.54 4.26 -7.67
C TRP A 134 7.58 4.11 -6.14
N VAL A 135 7.70 2.90 -5.59
CA VAL A 135 7.80 2.68 -4.14
C VAL A 135 9.07 3.32 -3.54
N TYR A 136 10.20 3.28 -4.25
CA TYR A 136 11.48 3.78 -3.72
C TYR A 136 11.80 5.24 -4.08
N TRP A 137 11.33 5.72 -5.22
CA TRP A 137 11.63 7.06 -5.73
C TRP A 137 10.40 7.91 -6.01
N GLY A 138 9.20 7.38 -5.78
CA GLY A 138 7.98 8.18 -5.83
C GLY A 138 8.01 9.29 -4.77
N PRO A 139 7.21 10.35 -4.98
CA PRO A 139 7.01 11.35 -3.93
C PRO A 139 6.49 10.63 -2.67
N GLY A 140 7.12 10.89 -1.53
CA GLY A 140 6.59 10.42 -0.25
C GLY A 140 5.21 11.02 -0.03
N ASP A 141 4.25 10.21 0.41
CA ASP A 141 2.86 10.64 0.59
C ASP A 141 2.73 11.76 1.66
N TYR A 142 3.72 11.89 2.53
CA TYR A 142 3.87 12.97 3.52
C TYR A 142 5.35 13.12 3.94
N ASP A 143 5.68 14.14 4.75
CA ASP A 143 7.02 14.30 5.33
C ASP A 143 7.29 13.24 6.41
N THR A 144 7.71 12.05 5.96
CA THR A 144 8.03 10.90 6.82
C THR A 144 9.14 11.20 7.81
N VAL A 145 10.14 12.00 7.40
CA VAL A 145 11.29 12.35 8.23
C VAL A 145 10.88 13.28 9.38
N GLN A 146 9.96 14.21 9.15
CA GLN A 146 9.38 15.03 10.21
C GLN A 146 8.52 14.18 11.14
N TYR A 147 7.71 13.28 10.58
CA TYR A 147 6.83 12.41 11.37
C TYR A 147 7.62 11.49 12.31
N ASP A 148 8.62 10.77 11.78
CA ASP A 148 9.47 9.85 12.54
C ASP A 148 10.25 10.58 13.65
N ARG A 149 10.79 11.78 13.35
CA ARG A 149 11.44 12.61 14.37
C ARG A 149 10.47 13.01 15.49
N GLY A 150 9.22 13.31 15.15
CA GLY A 150 8.20 13.59 16.15
C GLY A 150 7.92 12.38 17.04
N LEU A 151 7.77 11.18 16.48
CA LEU A 151 7.58 9.95 17.26
C LEU A 151 8.74 9.66 18.21
N VAL A 152 9.97 9.83 17.77
CA VAL A 152 11.17 9.69 18.63
C VAL A 152 11.15 10.70 19.77
N ALA A 153 10.77 11.96 19.49
CA ALA A 153 10.65 12.99 20.52
C ALA A 153 9.56 12.64 21.55
N LEU A 154 8.40 12.13 21.09
CA LEU A 154 7.34 11.65 21.97
C LEU A 154 7.85 10.57 22.92
N GLN A 155 8.50 9.53 22.39
CA GLN A 155 9.02 8.42 23.18
C GLN A 155 10.08 8.87 24.19
N ASN A 156 11.06 9.68 23.78
CA ASN A 156 12.08 10.19 24.69
C ASN A 156 11.48 10.99 25.85
N ASN A 157 10.44 11.78 25.58
CA ASN A 157 9.73 12.54 26.60
C ASN A 157 8.97 11.61 27.57
N GLU A 158 8.36 10.52 27.07
CA GLU A 158 7.74 9.52 27.93
C GLU A 158 8.77 8.85 28.84
N ASP A 159 9.87 8.36 28.27
CA ASP A 159 10.93 7.65 28.98
C ASP A 159 11.54 8.53 30.10
N GLN A 160 11.64 9.84 29.87
CA GLN A 160 12.06 10.79 30.89
C GLN A 160 10.97 11.05 31.93
N ALA A 161 9.73 11.29 31.52
CA ALA A 161 8.65 11.62 32.44
C ALA A 161 8.36 10.49 33.43
N VAL A 162 8.45 9.22 33.01
CA VAL A 162 8.19 8.07 33.88
C VAL A 162 9.26 7.84 34.96
N GLN A 163 10.43 8.49 34.88
CA GLN A 163 11.45 8.45 35.95
C GLN A 163 10.93 9.01 37.28
N LEU A 164 9.78 9.71 37.29
CA LEU A 164 9.05 10.04 38.50
C LEU A 164 8.88 8.83 39.44
N PHE A 165 8.59 7.66 38.87
CA PHE A 165 8.35 6.45 39.66
C PHE A 165 9.62 5.94 40.35
N ASP A 166 10.82 6.26 39.85
CA ASP A 166 12.08 5.91 40.50
C ASP A 166 12.27 6.71 41.78
N TYR A 167 11.97 8.02 41.75
CA TYR A 167 11.99 8.87 42.96
C TYR A 167 10.98 8.40 44.01
N LEU A 168 9.77 8.02 43.57
CA LEU A 168 8.74 7.49 44.44
C LEU A 168 9.15 6.15 45.06
N ALA A 169 9.71 5.23 44.27
CA ALA A 169 10.19 3.94 44.75
C ALA A 169 11.35 4.09 45.76
N ALA A 170 12.19 5.12 45.59
CA ALA A 170 13.27 5.45 46.52
C ALA A 170 12.79 6.18 47.79
N GLY A 171 11.49 6.48 47.94
CA GLY A 171 10.95 7.26 49.06
C GLY A 171 11.35 8.74 49.06
N GLN A 172 11.83 9.26 47.93
CA GLN A 172 12.34 10.63 47.78
C GLN A 172 11.20 11.58 47.41
N VAL A 173 10.27 11.80 48.34
CA VAL A 173 9.00 12.52 48.08
C VAL A 173 9.23 13.96 47.62
N ASP A 174 10.12 14.72 48.27
CA ASP A 174 10.39 16.12 47.88
C ASP A 174 11.00 16.23 46.48
N GLN A 175 11.91 15.31 46.14
CA GLN A 175 12.48 15.19 44.79
C GLN A 175 11.42 14.79 43.78
N ALA A 176 10.53 13.85 44.12
CA ALA A 176 9.42 13.45 43.25
C ALA A 176 8.47 14.62 42.96
N ILE A 177 8.10 15.41 43.96
CA ILE A 177 7.24 16.60 43.83
C ILE A 177 7.86 17.64 42.89
N SER A 178 9.15 17.94 43.08
CA SER A 178 9.87 18.91 42.25
C SER A 178 10.08 18.41 40.82
N PHE A 179 10.53 17.16 40.66
CA PHE A 179 10.70 16.52 39.36
C PHE A 179 9.39 16.47 38.57
N ASN A 180 8.29 16.06 39.21
CA ASN A 180 7.00 15.97 38.54
C ASN A 180 6.51 17.34 38.04
N ARG A 181 6.64 18.37 38.87
CA ARG A 181 6.27 19.75 38.54
C ARG A 181 7.12 20.35 37.43
N ASP A 182 8.44 20.22 37.54
CA ASP A 182 9.39 20.97 36.74
C ASP A 182 9.82 20.23 35.45
N ILE A 183 9.66 18.91 35.42
CA ILE A 183 10.11 18.06 34.32
C ILE A 183 8.96 17.21 33.76
N ALA A 184 8.38 16.30 34.55
CA ALA A 184 7.50 15.27 34.00
C ALA A 184 6.19 15.84 33.40
N MET A 185 5.45 16.68 34.12
CA MET A 185 4.23 17.30 33.60
C MET A 185 4.49 18.18 32.35
N PRO A 186 5.53 19.05 32.33
CA PRO A 186 5.93 19.75 31.12
C PRO A 186 6.22 18.85 29.91
N LEU A 187 6.88 17.71 30.10
CA LEU A 187 7.15 16.75 29.01
C LEU A 187 5.85 16.15 28.43
N TRP A 188 4.89 15.78 29.28
CA TRP A 188 3.57 15.34 28.81
C TRP A 188 2.82 16.43 28.04
N GLN A 189 2.90 17.69 28.48
CA GLN A 189 2.33 18.82 27.75
C GLN A 189 3.02 19.04 26.40
N GLN A 190 4.35 18.90 26.36
CA GLN A 190 5.12 19.00 25.12
C GLN A 190 4.72 17.91 24.13
N ASN A 191 4.43 16.69 24.59
CA ASN A 191 3.94 15.60 23.74
C ASN A 191 2.61 15.93 23.06
N LEU A 192 1.69 16.60 23.76
CA LEU A 192 0.44 17.09 23.16
C LEU A 192 0.71 18.12 22.04
N LEU A 193 1.70 19.00 22.22
CA LEU A 193 2.10 19.98 21.19
C LEU A 193 2.82 19.33 20.00
N ILE A 194 3.62 18.28 20.24
CA ILE A 194 4.24 17.48 19.18
C ILE A 194 3.14 16.81 18.35
N LEU A 195 2.17 16.14 18.99
CA LEU A 195 1.07 15.48 18.28
C LEU A 195 0.22 16.47 17.47
N GLN A 196 -0.04 17.67 17.99
CA GLN A 196 -0.76 18.69 17.24
C GLN A 196 0.00 19.06 15.95
N ARG A 197 1.34 19.18 16.01
CA ARG A 197 2.16 19.42 14.82
C ARG A 197 2.15 18.23 13.87
N LEU A 198 2.24 17.01 14.38
CA LEU A 198 2.20 15.79 13.57
C LEU A 198 0.85 15.62 12.85
N GLY A 199 -0.26 15.96 13.51
CA GLY A 199 -1.60 15.93 12.91
C GLY A 199 -1.82 16.94 11.79
N ASN A 200 -0.97 17.96 11.69
CA ASN A 200 -1.05 18.99 10.65
C ASN A 200 -0.14 18.70 9.43
N ILE A 201 0.54 17.55 9.40
CA ILE A 201 1.36 17.15 8.25
C ILE A 201 0.44 16.82 7.07
N GLU A 202 0.68 17.48 5.94
CA GLU A 202 -0.09 17.28 4.71
C GLU A 202 0.14 15.87 4.14
N GLY A 203 -0.93 15.25 3.63
CA GLY A 203 -0.87 13.91 3.03
C GLY A 203 -0.76 12.75 4.02
N LEU A 204 -0.85 13.00 5.32
CA LEU A 204 -0.80 11.95 6.34
C LEU A 204 -1.98 10.97 6.19
N TYR A 205 -1.68 9.66 6.10
CA TYR A 205 -2.71 8.63 5.96
C TYR A 205 -3.75 8.67 7.09
N ALA A 206 -5.01 8.36 6.77
CA ALA A 206 -6.11 8.34 7.74
C ALA A 206 -5.83 7.45 8.96
N GLN A 207 -5.14 6.32 8.76
CA GLN A 207 -4.74 5.43 9.85
C GLN A 207 -3.76 6.09 10.82
N LEU A 208 -2.79 6.88 10.33
CA LEU A 208 -1.84 7.61 11.17
C LEU A 208 -2.52 8.78 11.89
N GLN A 209 -3.50 9.42 11.25
CA GLN A 209 -4.35 10.42 11.91
C GLN A 209 -5.15 9.80 13.07
N GLN A 210 -5.73 8.62 12.87
CA GLN A 210 -6.42 7.88 13.93
C GLN A 210 -5.46 7.49 15.07
N GLN A 211 -4.27 7.01 14.74
CA GLN A 211 -3.24 6.71 15.74
C GLN A 211 -2.85 7.95 16.56
N ASN A 212 -2.63 9.09 15.90
CA ASN A 212 -2.32 10.35 16.58
C ASN A 212 -3.43 10.80 17.52
N GLN A 213 -4.69 10.55 17.17
CA GLN A 213 -5.82 10.85 18.03
C GLN A 213 -5.84 9.97 19.29
N LEU A 214 -5.55 8.67 19.17
CA LEU A 214 -5.42 7.77 20.32
C LEU A 214 -4.23 8.16 21.22
N LEU A 215 -3.08 8.49 20.62
CA LEU A 215 -1.91 8.99 21.36
C LEU A 215 -2.22 10.29 22.11
N LYS A 216 -3.00 11.18 21.51
CA LYS A 216 -3.43 12.44 22.15
C LYS A 216 -4.26 12.17 23.39
N GLU A 217 -5.23 11.26 23.29
CA GLU A 217 -6.05 10.85 24.45
C GLU A 217 -5.19 10.20 25.53
N TYR A 218 -4.26 9.31 25.17
CA TYR A 218 -3.31 8.71 26.08
C TYR A 218 -2.48 9.76 26.85
N TYR A 219 -1.89 10.74 26.15
CA TYR A 219 -1.10 11.79 26.81
C TYR A 219 -1.94 12.73 27.68
N GLN A 220 -3.20 12.99 27.31
CA GLN A 220 -4.12 13.74 28.17
C GLN A 220 -4.40 12.99 29.48
N LEU A 221 -4.64 11.68 29.40
CA LEU A 221 -4.85 10.83 30.58
C LEU A 221 -3.58 10.72 31.44
N ARG A 222 -2.40 10.58 30.83
CA ARG A 222 -1.11 10.59 31.53
C ARG A 222 -0.85 11.90 32.26
N LEU A 223 -1.10 13.04 31.60
CA LEU A 223 -0.97 14.34 32.24
C LEU A 223 -1.91 14.48 33.44
N GLN A 224 -3.17 14.03 33.33
CA GLN A 224 -4.12 14.03 34.44
C GLN A 224 -3.65 13.13 35.60
N SER A 225 -3.12 11.95 35.29
CA SER A 225 -2.54 11.04 36.29
C SER A 225 -1.39 11.71 37.05
N PHE A 226 -0.47 12.35 36.34
CA PHE A 226 0.69 13.05 36.94
C PHE A 226 0.27 14.29 37.76
N GLN A 227 -0.77 15.01 37.32
CA GLN A 227 -1.38 16.09 38.11
C GLN A 227 -2.01 15.57 39.41
N LEU A 228 -2.64 14.40 39.37
CA LEU A 228 -3.26 13.80 40.55
C LEU A 228 -2.21 13.27 41.53
N ILE A 229 -1.15 12.63 41.02
CA ILE A 229 0.03 12.23 41.81
C ILE A 229 0.61 13.46 42.50
N GLN A 230 0.78 14.59 41.80
CA GLN A 230 1.27 15.83 42.39
C GLN A 230 0.43 16.27 43.61
N LYS A 231 -0.90 16.25 43.46
CA LYS A 231 -1.83 16.65 44.54
C LYS A 231 -1.72 15.72 45.74
N THR A 232 -1.76 14.41 45.51
CA THR A 232 -1.62 13.38 46.56
C THR A 232 -0.34 13.58 47.37
N LEU A 233 0.80 13.83 46.69
CA LEU A 233 2.08 14.02 47.37
C LEU A 233 2.16 15.35 48.14
N VAL A 234 1.62 16.43 47.58
CA VAL A 234 1.65 17.77 48.21
C VAL A 234 0.68 17.87 49.39
N GLU A 235 -0.49 17.24 49.28
CA GLU A 235 -1.52 17.24 50.32
C GLU A 235 -1.33 16.11 51.35
N ASP A 236 -0.37 15.22 51.13
CA ASP A 236 -0.10 14.03 51.95
C ASP A 236 -1.40 13.25 52.28
N THR A 237 -2.13 12.86 51.23
CA THR A 237 -3.48 12.29 51.36
C THR A 237 -3.79 11.18 50.36
N ASP A 238 -4.52 10.17 50.82
CA ASP A 238 -5.05 9.09 49.99
C ASP A 238 -6.44 9.39 49.39
N ALA A 239 -6.96 10.61 49.58
CA ALA A 239 -8.31 10.99 49.16
C ALA A 239 -8.58 10.79 47.65
N TYR A 240 -7.53 10.76 46.83
CA TYR A 240 -7.60 10.65 45.37
C TYR A 240 -7.44 9.22 44.84
N GLN A 241 -7.29 8.21 45.70
CA GLN A 241 -7.00 6.84 45.30
C GLN A 241 -8.02 6.27 44.29
N LEU A 242 -9.32 6.52 44.50
CA LEU A 242 -10.37 6.06 43.59
C LEU A 242 -10.26 6.75 42.22
N GLN A 243 -9.92 8.04 42.19
CA GLN A 243 -9.74 8.78 40.94
C GLN A 243 -8.51 8.28 40.16
N MET A 244 -7.42 7.94 40.86
CA MET A 244 -6.23 7.31 40.26
C MET A 244 -6.58 5.97 39.63
N GLN A 245 -7.26 5.08 40.34
CA GLN A 245 -7.70 3.78 39.80
C GLN A 245 -8.57 3.93 38.55
N GLN A 246 -9.47 4.92 38.53
CA GLN A 246 -10.29 5.21 37.34
C GLN A 246 -9.47 5.70 36.15
N LEU A 247 -8.45 6.54 36.39
CA LEU A 247 -7.52 6.98 35.34
C LEU A 247 -6.70 5.82 34.82
N ASP A 248 -6.18 4.96 35.68
CA ASP A 248 -5.37 3.80 35.29
C ASP A 248 -6.17 2.83 34.40
N MET A 249 -7.44 2.59 34.72
CA MET A 249 -8.32 1.78 33.84
C MET A 249 -8.51 2.42 32.46
N LYS A 250 -8.64 3.76 32.38
CA LYS A 250 -8.75 4.46 31.09
C LYS A 250 -7.44 4.41 30.31
N ILE A 251 -6.31 4.58 31.00
CA ILE A 251 -4.97 4.48 30.41
C ILE A 251 -4.72 3.07 29.88
N GLN A 252 -5.10 2.04 30.61
CA GLN A 252 -4.97 0.66 30.14
C GLN A 252 -5.80 0.44 28.88
N ARG A 253 -7.06 0.89 28.88
CA ARG A 253 -7.96 0.76 27.72
C ARG A 253 -7.41 1.42 26.46
N ILE A 254 -6.90 2.66 26.56
CA ILE A 254 -6.33 3.36 25.40
C ILE A 254 -5.01 2.72 24.96
N THR A 255 -4.23 2.16 25.88
CA THR A 255 -3.01 1.40 25.58
C THR A 255 -3.33 0.13 24.79
N ASP A 256 -4.35 -0.61 25.19
CA ASP A 256 -4.82 -1.80 24.47
C ASP A 256 -5.28 -1.42 23.04
N GLN A 257 -6.01 -0.31 22.90
CA GLN A 257 -6.43 0.22 21.59
C GLN A 257 -5.24 0.61 20.71
N LEU A 258 -4.22 1.24 21.29
CA LEU A 258 -2.97 1.58 20.60
C LEU A 258 -2.22 0.32 20.15
N GLN A 259 -2.13 -0.71 20.99
CA GLN A 259 -1.52 -1.98 20.64
C GLN A 259 -2.26 -2.68 19.49
N ILE A 260 -3.60 -2.70 19.53
CA ILE A 260 -4.41 -3.26 18.44
C ILE A 260 -4.16 -2.49 17.14
N ALA A 261 -4.21 -1.15 17.18
CA ALA A 261 -3.95 -0.31 16.02
C ALA A 261 -2.55 -0.54 15.41
N MET A 262 -1.54 -0.80 16.26
CA MET A 262 -0.20 -1.16 15.83
C MET A 262 -0.09 -2.61 15.31
N ALA A 263 -0.85 -3.54 15.86
CA ALA A 263 -0.85 -4.95 15.45
C ALA A 263 -1.56 -5.16 14.11
N THR A 264 -2.62 -4.40 13.80
CA THR A 264 -3.28 -4.43 12.49
C THR A 264 -2.31 -4.12 11.34
N LYS A 265 -1.23 -3.37 11.61
CA LYS A 265 -0.12 -3.06 10.68
C LYS A 265 0.70 -4.31 10.25
N LEU A 266 0.69 -5.38 11.04
CA LEU A 266 1.43 -6.61 10.75
C LEU A 266 0.60 -7.64 9.97
N THR A 267 -0.73 -7.56 10.02
CA THR A 267 -1.64 -8.49 9.34
C THR A 267 -2.14 -7.98 7.99
N SER A 268 -1.97 -6.69 7.69
CA SER A 268 -2.32 -6.07 6.40
C SER A 268 -1.13 -5.98 5.43
N ARG A 269 -0.09 -6.78 5.64
CA ARG A 269 1.05 -6.94 4.72
C ARG A 269 0.98 -8.26 3.97
#